data_AF-K9QGD4-F1
#
_entry.id   AF-K9QGD4-F1
#
_cell.length_a   1.000
_cell.length_b   1.000
_cell.length_c   1.000
_cell.angle_alpha   90.00
_cell.angle_beta   90.00
_cell.angle_gamma   90.00
#
_symmetry.space_group_name_H-M   'P 1'
#
loop_
_entity.id
_entity.type
_entity.pdbx_description
1 polymer ?
#
loop_
_entity_poly.entity_id
_entity_poly.type
_entity_poly.pdbx_seq_one_letter_code
_entity_poly.pdbx_strand_id
1 'polypeptide(L)'
;MAKFALLIGVSEYQPGLNALPGAVQDIKAMQRVLQHSEMGDFADADMTVLENPPRQLMERAIENLFSHRQKDDLVLFYFSGHGIKDDSGKLYLATSETSKHQSGELIQTTATAASLIHGMMEKSRSRRQVIILDCCFSGAFAEGMKAKDDNTVDIKNQLGGEGRAVLTSSTSTQYSFEQEGADLSVYTRYIVEGIEKGAADTDNDGMISVDELHEYARKKVQEAAPAMKPEIYAVREGFKIKLAKAPVGDPQLEYRKEVERCVRNGNVSVIGRRILKRRQSELGLSAEVAAQIENEVLEPYRQYQANLREYEEALAEAIQYEGTLSQHTREELKRFQQLLQLRDEDIDLIEVPVAIEKDITKQSEFLDQKSTDTLIHKEVKNQLVNITSTEIEIAEQKKYKDEGLFEGFTESAIKVIMLAQEEARRLGHNFVGTEQILLGLIGEVTGVAAQVLKLKGINLRDTRIEVEKIIGLGSGFVAVEIPFTQNAKRVFDLSLEEAKALKHNYISTGDLLLGCMRLEEGVAVRVLEILGINLQNLREQVVHTINLSQSKNMQSQ
;
A
#
# COMPACT_ATOMS: atom_id res chain seq x y z
N MET A 1 30.03 -21.88 2.61
CA MET A 1 29.28 -20.62 2.49
C MET A 1 29.31 -19.97 3.85
N ALA A 2 30.03 -18.85 3.99
CA ALA A 2 30.05 -18.09 5.23
C ALA A 2 29.04 -16.93 5.18
N LYS A 3 28.64 -16.43 6.35
CA LYS A 3 27.71 -15.31 6.50
C LYS A 3 28.42 -14.18 7.23
N PHE A 4 28.52 -13.01 6.61
CA PHE A 4 29.19 -11.83 7.16
C PHE A 4 28.16 -10.73 7.37
N ALA A 5 28.20 -10.08 8.53
CA ALA A 5 27.29 -8.98 8.85
C ALA A 5 28.05 -7.77 9.40
N LEU A 6 27.63 -6.58 8.98
CA LEU A 6 28.03 -5.31 9.57
C LEU A 6 26.78 -4.56 10.00
N LEU A 7 26.63 -4.30 11.29
CA LEU A 7 25.52 -3.57 11.88
C LEU A 7 26.03 -2.22 12.40
N ILE A 8 25.50 -1.11 11.90
CA ILE A 8 25.90 0.24 12.30
C ILE A 8 24.68 1.00 12.80
N GLY A 9 24.76 1.50 14.03
CA GLY A 9 23.72 2.31 14.66
C GLY A 9 24.31 3.66 15.06
N VAL A 10 23.73 4.74 14.57
CA VAL A 10 24.15 6.10 14.94
C VAL A 10 22.99 6.81 15.63
N SER A 11 23.12 6.96 16.96
CA SER A 11 22.16 7.64 17.82
C SER A 11 22.58 9.05 18.20
N GLU A 12 23.88 9.34 18.19
CA GLU A 12 24.44 10.62 18.61
C GLU A 12 25.13 11.33 17.44
N TYR A 13 24.91 12.64 17.35
CA TYR A 13 25.40 13.47 16.25
C TYR A 13 25.97 14.80 16.74
N GLN A 14 26.79 15.44 15.92
CA GLN A 14 27.21 16.82 16.13
C GLN A 14 26.02 17.80 15.94
N PRO A 15 26.14 19.06 16.42
CA PRO A 15 25.09 20.06 16.26
C PRO A 15 24.64 20.20 14.79
N GLY A 16 23.32 20.20 14.56
CA GLY A 16 22.71 20.28 13.23
C GLY A 16 21.89 19.03 12.84
N LEU A 17 21.93 17.97 13.65
CA LEU A 17 21.09 16.77 13.53
C LEU A 17 20.52 16.39 14.90
N ASN A 18 19.29 15.86 14.91
CA ASN A 18 18.65 15.37 16.12
C ASN A 18 19.19 13.98 16.47
N ALA A 19 19.31 13.71 17.77
CA ALA A 19 19.66 12.37 18.27
C ALA A 19 18.57 11.35 17.89
N LEU A 20 18.98 10.08 17.77
CA LEU A 20 18.13 8.93 17.47
C LEU A 20 18.46 7.77 18.43
N PRO A 21 18.15 7.87 19.74
CA PRO A 21 18.41 6.82 20.72
C PRO A 21 17.94 5.41 20.28
N GLY A 22 16.91 5.29 19.44
CA GLY A 22 16.46 4.00 18.90
C GLY A 22 17.51 3.27 18.06
N ALA A 23 18.42 3.97 17.39
CA ALA A 23 19.36 3.38 16.43
C ALA A 23 20.35 2.37 17.05
N VAL A 24 20.74 2.58 18.31
CA VAL A 24 21.61 1.64 19.04
C VAL A 24 20.83 0.40 19.48
N GLN A 25 19.55 0.55 19.81
CA GLN A 25 18.70 -0.59 20.17
C GLN A 25 18.35 -1.44 18.95
N ASP A 26 18.14 -0.79 17.80
CA ASP A 26 17.92 -1.44 16.51
C ASP A 26 19.03 -2.43 16.18
N ILE A 27 20.30 -2.00 16.27
CA ILE A 27 21.43 -2.89 15.98
C ILE A 27 21.54 -4.02 17.01
N LYS A 28 21.20 -3.79 18.28
CA LYS A 28 21.20 -4.85 19.31
C LYS A 28 20.12 -5.90 19.05
N ALA A 29 18.93 -5.47 18.64
CA ALA A 29 17.84 -6.37 18.29
C ALA A 29 18.16 -7.17 17.02
N MET A 30 18.73 -6.53 16.00
CA MET A 30 19.22 -7.20 14.79
C MET A 30 20.35 -8.18 15.10
N GLN A 31 21.32 -7.79 15.92
CA GLN A 31 22.44 -8.64 16.34
C GLN A 31 21.93 -9.95 16.95
N ARG A 32 20.97 -9.85 17.87
CA ARG A 32 20.36 -10.98 18.58
C ARG A 32 19.75 -12.02 17.64
N VAL A 33 18.94 -11.59 16.66
CA VAL A 33 18.30 -12.53 15.72
C VAL A 33 19.28 -13.10 14.68
N LEU A 34 20.31 -12.33 14.31
CA LEU A 34 21.31 -12.77 13.34
C LEU A 34 22.29 -13.78 13.95
N GLN A 35 22.70 -13.61 15.21
CA GLN A 35 23.58 -14.56 15.91
C GLN A 35 22.89 -15.88 16.27
N HIS A 36 21.57 -15.88 16.43
CA HIS A 36 20.85 -17.06 16.89
C HIS A 36 20.97 -18.21 15.88
N SER A 37 21.44 -19.39 16.32
CA SER A 37 21.79 -20.54 15.49
C SER A 37 20.60 -21.15 14.73
N GLU A 38 19.42 -21.07 15.33
CA GLU A 38 18.15 -21.52 14.72
C GLU A 38 17.49 -20.45 13.84
N MET A 39 18.05 -19.25 13.77
CA MET A 39 17.54 -18.13 12.95
C MET A 39 18.59 -17.70 11.93
N GLY A 40 19.34 -16.62 12.20
CA GLY A 40 20.32 -16.06 11.30
C GLY A 40 21.59 -16.89 11.15
N ASP A 41 22.06 -17.58 12.20
CA ASP A 41 23.25 -18.45 12.17
C ASP A 41 24.51 -17.73 11.64
N PHE A 42 24.68 -16.45 11.99
CA PHE A 42 25.90 -15.68 11.73
C PHE A 42 26.91 -15.94 12.86
N ALA A 43 28.15 -16.30 12.49
CA ALA A 43 29.20 -16.52 13.48
C ALA A 43 29.65 -15.19 14.11
N ASP A 44 29.92 -15.18 15.41
CA ASP A 44 30.39 -13.98 16.14
C ASP A 44 31.66 -13.38 15.52
N ALA A 45 32.57 -14.22 15.01
CA ALA A 45 33.80 -13.78 14.36
C ALA A 45 33.58 -13.07 13.00
N ASP A 46 32.44 -13.31 12.37
CA ASP A 46 32.09 -12.80 11.04
C ASP A 46 31.07 -11.64 11.11
N MET A 47 30.75 -11.18 12.32
CA MET A 47 29.83 -10.07 12.56
C MET A 47 30.54 -8.90 13.26
N THR A 48 30.36 -7.71 12.70
CA THR A 48 30.87 -6.46 13.27
C THR A 48 29.71 -5.56 13.65
N VAL A 49 29.71 -5.03 14.87
CA VAL A 49 28.69 -4.10 15.38
C VAL A 49 29.38 -2.80 15.77
N LEU A 50 28.91 -1.66 15.25
CA LEU A 50 29.47 -0.35 15.54
C LEU A 50 28.37 0.59 16.05
N GLU A 51 28.54 1.08 17.27
CA GLU A 51 27.71 2.13 17.88
C GLU A 51 28.41 3.48 17.70
N ASN A 52 27.71 4.45 17.11
CA ASN A 52 28.19 5.82 16.88
C ASN A 52 29.60 5.93 16.27
N PRO A 53 29.95 5.15 15.22
CA PRO A 53 31.30 5.20 14.66
C PRO A 53 31.58 6.56 13.97
N PRO A 54 32.82 7.08 14.07
CA PRO A 54 33.27 8.17 13.22
C PRO A 54 33.40 7.68 11.78
N ARG A 55 33.44 8.62 10.83
CA ARG A 55 33.43 8.31 9.38
C ARG A 55 34.50 7.31 8.95
N GLN A 56 35.74 7.51 9.39
CA GLN A 56 36.87 6.68 8.97
C GLN A 56 36.73 5.22 9.43
N LEU A 57 36.20 5.00 10.63
CA LEU A 57 35.97 3.66 11.16
C LEU A 57 34.82 2.98 10.42
N MET A 58 33.74 3.73 10.14
CA MET A 58 32.60 3.25 9.36
C MET A 58 33.03 2.82 7.95
N GLU A 59 33.72 3.69 7.20
CA GLU A 59 34.19 3.39 5.84
C GLU A 59 35.11 2.17 5.80
N ARG A 60 36.05 2.06 6.76
CA ARG A 60 36.95 0.90 6.86
C ARG A 60 36.20 -0.40 7.17
N ALA A 61 35.20 -0.36 8.04
CA ALA A 61 34.39 -1.53 8.37
C ALA A 61 33.57 -2.00 7.16
N ILE A 62 32.97 -1.05 6.41
CA ILE A 62 32.25 -1.33 5.17
C ILE A 62 33.20 -1.94 4.13
N GLU A 63 34.39 -1.39 3.96
CA GLU A 63 35.40 -1.94 3.04
C GLU A 63 35.77 -3.38 3.42
N ASN A 64 36.03 -3.66 4.70
CA ASN A 64 36.35 -4.99 5.20
C ASN A 64 35.20 -5.99 5.02
N LEU A 65 33.95 -5.55 5.18
CA LEU A 65 32.76 -6.36 4.97
C LEU A 65 32.71 -6.88 3.52
N PHE A 66 32.91 -5.99 2.54
CA PHE A 66 32.80 -6.34 1.13
C PHE A 66 34.08 -6.97 0.54
N SER A 67 35.23 -6.80 1.20
CA SER A 67 36.53 -7.33 0.75
C SER A 67 36.70 -8.83 1.06
N HIS A 68 37.52 -9.51 0.25
CA HIS A 68 37.92 -10.91 0.45
C HIS A 68 36.78 -11.95 0.51
N ARG A 69 35.58 -11.61 -0.01
CA ARG A 69 34.43 -12.53 -0.07
C ARG A 69 34.56 -13.56 -1.19
N GLN A 70 33.90 -14.69 -1.01
CA GLN A 70 33.66 -15.68 -2.06
C GLN A 70 32.30 -15.47 -2.71
N LYS A 71 32.09 -16.07 -3.89
CA LYS A 71 30.88 -15.90 -4.70
C LYS A 71 29.58 -16.24 -3.96
N ASP A 72 29.63 -17.30 -3.15
CA ASP A 72 28.47 -17.86 -2.46
C ASP A 72 28.29 -17.33 -1.03
N ASP A 73 29.23 -16.53 -0.52
CA ASP A 73 29.12 -15.93 0.82
C ASP A 73 27.96 -14.96 0.89
N LEU A 74 27.21 -14.98 1.98
CA LEU A 74 26.16 -14.00 2.26
C LEU A 74 26.78 -12.79 2.97
N VAL A 75 26.53 -11.60 2.45
CA VAL A 75 27.00 -10.34 3.02
C VAL A 75 25.78 -9.51 3.40
N LEU A 76 25.66 -9.12 4.68
CA LEU A 76 24.60 -8.27 5.19
C LEU A 76 25.19 -6.95 5.71
N PHE A 77 24.73 -5.83 5.16
CA PHE A 77 25.01 -4.50 5.70
C PHE A 77 23.72 -3.90 6.24
N TYR A 78 23.69 -3.61 7.54
CA TYR A 78 22.56 -2.98 8.21
C TYR A 78 23.00 -1.62 8.77
N PHE A 79 22.21 -0.59 8.49
CA PHE A 79 22.44 0.77 9.00
C PHE A 79 21.14 1.35 9.57
N SER A 80 21.19 1.85 10.81
CA SER A 80 20.14 2.68 11.42
C SER A 80 20.73 4.04 11.82
N GLY A 81 20.07 5.13 11.40
CA GLY A 81 20.54 6.50 11.62
C GLY A 81 19.99 7.49 10.59
N HIS A 82 20.61 8.66 10.46
CA HIS A 82 20.19 9.66 9.46
C HIS A 82 20.73 9.37 8.05
N GLY A 83 19.86 9.45 7.05
CA GLY A 83 20.21 9.56 5.63
C GLY A 83 20.16 11.04 5.20
N ILE A 84 21.22 11.56 4.61
CA ILE A 84 21.32 12.99 4.25
C ILE A 84 21.58 13.10 2.75
N LYS A 85 20.95 14.09 2.12
CA LYS A 85 21.27 14.48 0.75
C LYS A 85 22.03 15.78 0.75
N ASP A 86 23.00 15.89 -0.15
CA ASP A 86 23.60 17.19 -0.47
C ASP A 86 22.75 17.95 -1.49
N ASP A 87 23.14 19.19 -1.79
CA ASP A 87 22.41 20.07 -2.71
C ASP A 87 22.40 19.54 -4.15
N SER A 88 23.26 18.57 -4.47
CA SER A 88 23.29 17.89 -5.76
C SER A 88 22.41 16.64 -5.81
N GLY A 89 21.70 16.33 -4.72
CA GLY A 89 20.85 15.15 -4.57
C GLY A 89 21.60 13.87 -4.23
N LYS A 90 22.93 13.92 -4.02
CA LYS A 90 23.72 12.72 -3.69
C LYS A 90 23.45 12.27 -2.26
N LEU A 91 23.37 10.96 -2.08
CA LEU A 91 23.06 10.36 -0.80
C LEU A 91 24.31 10.11 0.06
N TYR A 92 24.17 10.41 1.35
CA TYR A 92 25.15 10.17 2.41
C TYR A 92 24.50 9.48 3.60
N LEU A 93 25.22 8.54 4.21
CA LEU A 93 24.89 8.00 5.53
C LEU A 93 25.59 8.82 6.60
N ALA A 94 24.82 9.30 7.58
CA ALA A 94 25.37 10.07 8.68
C ALA A 94 26.23 9.20 9.61
N THR A 95 27.19 9.85 10.25
CA THR A 95 28.14 9.30 11.22
C THR A 95 28.05 10.13 12.49
N SER A 96 28.71 9.71 13.58
CA SER A 96 28.70 10.48 14.84
C SER A 96 29.37 11.86 14.72
N GLU A 97 30.17 12.08 13.67
CA GLU A 97 30.85 13.34 13.38
C GLU A 97 30.10 14.21 12.36
N THR A 98 28.99 13.70 11.80
CA THR A 98 28.28 14.41 10.73
C THR A 98 27.77 15.76 11.20
N SER A 99 28.12 16.79 10.44
CA SER A 99 27.79 18.18 10.74
C SER A 99 27.33 18.92 9.49
N LYS A 100 26.58 20.00 9.72
CA LYS A 100 26.09 20.91 8.69
C LYS A 100 26.64 22.31 8.92
N HIS A 101 26.84 23.06 7.84
CA HIS A 101 27.10 24.49 7.92
C HIS A 101 25.89 25.23 8.51
N GLN A 102 26.08 26.47 8.95
CA GLN A 102 25.00 27.32 9.45
C GLN A 102 23.89 27.55 8.41
N SER A 103 24.22 27.44 7.11
CA SER A 103 23.28 27.49 5.99
C SER A 103 22.40 26.23 5.85
N GLY A 104 22.70 25.16 6.59
CA GLY A 104 22.03 23.86 6.49
C GLY A 104 22.72 22.87 5.54
N GLU A 105 23.73 23.30 4.79
CA GLU A 105 24.49 22.48 3.85
C GLU A 105 25.33 21.40 4.55
N LEU A 106 25.38 20.19 4.00
CA LEU A 106 26.15 19.08 4.55
C LEU A 106 27.66 19.29 4.39
N ILE A 107 28.41 19.15 5.48
CA ILE A 107 29.87 19.04 5.40
C ILE A 107 30.23 17.63 4.95
N GLN A 108 30.34 17.43 3.64
CA GLN A 108 30.53 16.11 3.00
C GLN A 108 31.69 15.30 3.58
N THR A 109 32.72 15.95 4.14
CA THR A 109 33.86 15.25 4.74
C THR A 109 33.53 14.52 6.05
N THR A 110 32.35 14.76 6.63
CA THR A 110 31.91 14.23 7.92
C THR A 110 30.83 13.14 7.79
N ALA A 111 30.43 12.79 6.57
CA ALA A 111 29.44 11.74 6.29
C ALA A 111 29.96 10.75 5.24
N THR A 112 29.40 9.55 5.21
CA THR A 112 29.83 8.48 4.29
C THR A 112 28.98 8.50 3.03
N ALA A 113 29.58 8.76 1.87
CA ALA A 113 28.86 8.81 0.60
C ALA A 113 28.33 7.43 0.17
N ALA A 114 27.07 7.35 -0.26
CA ALA A 114 26.49 6.10 -0.77
C ALA A 114 27.23 5.59 -2.02
N SER A 115 27.74 6.48 -2.86
CA SER A 115 28.56 6.13 -4.03
C SER A 115 29.87 5.43 -3.68
N LEU A 116 30.45 5.74 -2.51
CA LEU A 116 31.65 5.05 -2.02
C LEU A 116 31.31 3.61 -1.63
N ILE A 117 30.22 3.43 -0.88
CA ILE A 117 29.70 2.12 -0.46
C ILE A 117 29.39 1.27 -1.70
N HIS A 118 28.74 1.87 -2.70
CA HIS A 118 28.47 1.22 -3.98
C HIS A 118 29.73 0.69 -4.66
N GLY A 119 30.77 1.51 -4.75
CA GLY A 119 32.05 1.10 -5.33
C GLY A 119 32.71 -0.06 -4.56
N MET A 120 32.49 -0.16 -3.24
CA MET A 120 32.94 -1.31 -2.43
C MET A 120 32.09 -2.56 -2.72
N MET A 121 30.77 -2.41 -2.83
CA MET A 121 29.83 -3.48 -3.19
C MET A 121 30.12 -4.08 -4.57
N GLU A 122 30.45 -3.23 -5.55
CA GLU A 122 30.87 -3.62 -6.91
C GLU A 122 32.15 -4.44 -6.96
N LYS A 123 33.11 -4.12 -6.10
CA LYS A 123 34.38 -4.87 -6.02
C LYS A 123 34.23 -6.20 -5.29
N SER A 124 33.16 -6.39 -4.51
CA SER A 124 32.91 -7.64 -3.80
C SER A 124 32.62 -8.78 -4.77
N ARG A 125 33.26 -9.94 -4.54
CA ARG A 125 33.00 -11.14 -5.33
C ARG A 125 31.69 -11.84 -4.96
N SER A 126 31.13 -11.56 -3.78
CA SER A 126 29.85 -12.15 -3.35
C SER A 126 28.72 -11.68 -4.26
N ARG A 127 27.86 -12.63 -4.66
CA ARG A 127 26.61 -12.37 -5.39
C ARG A 127 25.37 -12.48 -4.51
N ARG A 128 25.54 -12.42 -3.19
CA ARG A 128 24.47 -12.51 -2.21
C ARG A 128 24.66 -11.39 -1.20
N GLN A 129 24.38 -10.16 -1.64
CA GLN A 129 24.56 -8.96 -0.81
C GLN A 129 23.19 -8.41 -0.42
N VAL A 130 22.95 -8.26 0.88
CA VAL A 130 21.71 -7.72 1.44
C VAL A 130 22.06 -6.43 2.18
N ILE A 131 21.38 -5.35 1.85
CA ILE A 131 21.62 -4.03 2.41
C ILE A 131 20.30 -3.55 2.99
N ILE A 132 20.25 -3.32 4.29
CA ILE A 132 19.05 -2.85 4.99
C ILE A 132 19.37 -1.47 5.55
N LEU A 133 18.66 -0.47 5.07
CA LEU A 133 18.82 0.92 5.46
C LEU A 133 17.58 1.38 6.20
N ASP A 134 17.69 1.43 7.52
CA ASP A 134 16.70 2.06 8.38
C ASP A 134 16.92 3.58 8.46
N CYS A 135 16.89 4.14 7.26
CA CYS A 135 17.12 5.50 6.80
C CYS A 135 15.90 6.39 6.61
N CYS A 136 15.75 7.52 7.30
CA CYS A 136 14.94 8.61 6.73
C CYS A 136 15.66 9.17 5.49
N PHE A 137 15.16 8.90 4.27
CA PHE A 137 15.70 9.44 3.00
C PHE A 137 14.89 10.60 2.43
N SER A 138 14.05 11.17 3.29
CA SER A 138 12.99 12.08 2.96
C SER A 138 13.45 13.28 2.09
N GLY A 139 12.72 13.54 0.99
CA GLY A 139 12.87 14.78 0.19
C GLY A 139 13.09 14.66 -1.32
N ALA A 140 12.81 13.53 -1.99
CA ALA A 140 12.92 13.44 -3.47
C ALA A 140 11.62 13.76 -4.24
N PHE A 141 10.59 14.33 -3.61
CA PHE A 141 9.27 14.36 -4.26
C PHE A 141 8.41 15.63 -4.09
N ALA A 142 8.88 16.68 -3.44
CA ALA A 142 8.12 17.93 -3.36
C ALA A 142 9.01 19.15 -3.58
N GLU A 143 9.10 19.53 -4.86
CA GLU A 143 8.90 20.87 -5.42
C GLU A 143 9.94 21.21 -6.49
N GLY A 144 9.46 21.25 -7.73
CA GLY A 144 10.07 22.07 -8.78
C GLY A 144 11.12 21.40 -9.65
N MET A 145 10.74 20.42 -10.48
CA MET A 145 11.20 20.36 -11.88
C MET A 145 10.45 19.26 -12.65
N LYS A 146 9.73 19.68 -13.70
CA LYS A 146 9.21 18.77 -14.73
C LYS A 146 10.41 18.11 -15.44
N ALA A 147 10.60 16.81 -15.22
CA ALA A 147 11.28 15.95 -16.17
C ALA A 147 10.49 14.64 -16.28
N LYS A 148 10.26 14.23 -17.54
CA LYS A 148 9.55 13.02 -17.93
C LYS A 148 10.34 11.77 -17.52
N ASP A 149 9.57 10.75 -17.16
CA ASP A 149 9.91 9.33 -17.03
C ASP A 149 10.81 8.88 -15.86
N ASP A 150 10.21 8.01 -15.04
CA ASP A 150 10.77 7.05 -14.08
C ASP A 150 11.43 7.61 -12.79
N ASN A 151 10.59 7.87 -11.79
CA ASN A 151 10.97 8.53 -10.52
C ASN A 151 11.56 7.60 -9.43
N THR A 152 11.99 6.37 -9.76
CA THR A 152 12.60 5.41 -8.80
C THR A 152 14.10 5.18 -9.03
N VAL A 153 14.70 6.00 -9.88
CA VAL A 153 15.95 5.66 -10.57
C VAL A 153 17.21 5.88 -9.73
N ASP A 154 17.19 6.66 -8.64
CA ASP A 154 18.45 7.10 -7.98
C ASP A 154 19.04 6.10 -6.98
N ILE A 155 18.27 5.50 -6.05
CA ILE A 155 18.79 4.46 -5.13
C ILE A 155 19.16 3.19 -5.90
N LYS A 156 18.36 2.82 -6.91
CA LYS A 156 18.63 1.68 -7.78
C LYS A 156 19.94 1.89 -8.57
N ASN A 157 20.20 3.11 -9.05
CA ASN A 157 21.45 3.44 -9.73
C ASN A 157 22.64 3.59 -8.78
N GLN A 158 22.42 4.09 -7.55
CA GLN A 158 23.49 4.36 -6.59
C GLN A 158 23.84 3.17 -5.70
N LEU A 159 22.96 2.18 -5.49
CA LEU A 159 23.21 1.04 -4.58
C LEU A 159 22.78 -0.32 -5.17
N GLY A 160 22.06 -0.35 -6.31
CA GLY A 160 21.61 -1.59 -6.95
C GLY A 160 22.71 -2.41 -7.62
N GLY A 161 22.39 -3.65 -8.02
CA GLY A 161 23.32 -4.53 -8.75
C GLY A 161 22.84 -5.99 -8.82
N GLU A 162 23.40 -6.77 -9.74
CA GLU A 162 23.07 -8.21 -9.85
C GLU A 162 23.47 -8.98 -8.58
N GLY A 163 22.56 -9.80 -8.06
CA GLY A 163 22.82 -10.58 -6.83
C GLY A 163 22.78 -9.72 -5.55
N ARG A 164 22.12 -8.56 -5.61
CA ARG A 164 21.97 -7.66 -4.47
C ARG A 164 20.50 -7.35 -4.21
N ALA A 165 20.17 -7.16 -2.94
CA ALA A 165 18.89 -6.63 -2.48
C ALA A 165 19.14 -5.48 -1.50
N VAL A 166 18.56 -4.33 -1.79
CA VAL A 166 18.58 -3.14 -0.94
C VAL A 166 17.18 -2.91 -0.41
N LEU A 167 17.01 -2.85 0.91
CA LEU A 167 15.75 -2.60 1.58
C LEU A 167 15.85 -1.25 2.28
N THR A 168 14.82 -0.41 2.14
CA THR A 168 14.78 0.91 2.77
C THR A 168 13.50 1.09 3.56
N SER A 169 13.59 1.84 4.65
CA SER A 169 12.45 2.08 5.55
C SER A 169 11.55 3.25 5.08
N SER A 170 12.13 4.22 4.35
CA SER A 170 11.47 5.26 3.54
C SER A 170 10.32 6.01 4.23
N THR A 171 10.67 7.00 5.04
CA THR A 171 9.76 8.00 5.66
C THR A 171 9.70 9.30 4.83
N SER A 172 8.57 10.03 4.90
CA SER A 172 8.49 11.44 4.48
C SER A 172 8.99 12.37 5.60
N THR A 173 9.46 13.56 5.22
CA THR A 173 10.37 14.53 5.89
C THR A 173 10.07 14.99 7.32
N GLN A 174 9.04 14.47 7.99
CA GLN A 174 8.60 14.96 9.30
C GLN A 174 8.21 13.87 10.31
N TYR A 175 8.61 12.62 10.09
CA TYR A 175 8.41 11.56 11.10
C TYR A 175 9.76 11.02 11.57
N SER A 176 10.41 11.80 12.42
CA SER A 176 11.35 11.30 13.41
C SER A 176 10.93 11.83 14.78
N PHE A 177 9.65 11.67 15.10
CA PHE A 177 9.25 11.52 16.49
C PHE A 177 9.32 10.03 16.74
N GLU A 178 10.46 9.59 17.27
CA GLU A 178 10.51 8.38 18.08
C GLU A 178 9.30 8.45 19.03
N GLN A 179 8.47 7.40 19.05
CA GLN A 179 7.48 7.26 20.11
C GLN A 179 8.27 7.41 21.42
N GLU A 180 7.98 8.44 22.22
CA GLU A 180 8.54 8.55 23.57
C GLU A 180 8.19 7.25 24.32
N GLY A 181 9.14 6.32 24.39
CA GLY A 181 8.98 5.00 25.02
C GLY A 181 9.01 3.76 24.11
N ALA A 182 9.16 3.86 22.79
CA ALA A 182 9.40 2.66 21.97
C ALA A 182 10.91 2.36 21.85
N ASP A 183 11.31 1.16 22.28
CA ASP A 183 12.71 0.74 22.30
C ASP A 183 13.34 0.54 20.90
N LEU A 184 12.54 0.43 19.83
CA LEU A 184 13.01 0.12 18.46
C LEU A 184 12.31 0.98 17.41
N SER A 185 12.97 1.18 16.27
CA SER A 185 12.32 1.77 15.10
C SER A 185 11.17 0.87 14.61
N VAL A 186 10.15 1.48 13.99
CA VAL A 186 8.98 0.75 13.50
C VAL A 186 9.36 -0.31 12.47
N TYR A 187 10.29 0.00 11.56
CA TYR A 187 10.72 -0.94 10.52
C TYR A 187 11.55 -2.08 11.10
N THR A 188 12.51 -1.76 11.94
CA THR A 188 13.42 -2.74 12.54
C THR A 188 12.69 -3.67 13.49
N ARG A 189 11.72 -3.16 14.26
CA ARG A 189 10.81 -3.98 15.07
C ARG A 189 10.19 -5.10 14.25
N TYR A 190 9.66 -4.80 13.07
CA TYR A 190 8.98 -5.81 12.24
C TYR A 190 9.93 -6.70 11.44
N ILE A 191 11.13 -6.24 11.09
CA ILE A 191 12.19 -7.12 10.58
C ILE A 191 12.56 -8.16 11.64
N VAL A 192 12.88 -7.69 12.84
CA VAL A 192 13.28 -8.54 13.97
C VAL A 192 12.15 -9.50 14.32
N GLU A 193 10.91 -9.01 14.43
CA GLU A 193 9.73 -9.85 14.68
C GLU A 193 9.54 -10.91 13.60
N GLY A 194 9.68 -10.55 12.33
CA GLY A 194 9.53 -11.45 11.20
C GLY A 194 10.51 -12.62 11.24
N ILE A 195 11.77 -12.36 11.62
CA ILE A 195 12.82 -13.36 11.79
C ILE A 195 12.58 -14.18 13.07
N GLU A 196 12.44 -13.50 14.20
CA GLU A 196 12.36 -14.11 15.53
C GLU A 196 11.16 -15.02 15.67
N LYS A 197 10.00 -14.55 15.20
CA LYS A 197 8.79 -15.35 15.23
C LYS A 197 8.72 -16.28 14.03
N GLY A 198 9.45 -16.08 12.94
CA GLY A 198 9.25 -16.82 11.69
C GLY A 198 7.97 -16.44 10.94
N ALA A 199 7.34 -15.33 11.32
CA ALA A 199 6.13 -14.82 10.67
C ALA A 199 6.40 -14.33 9.24
N ALA A 200 7.67 -14.03 8.94
CA ALA A 200 8.11 -13.65 7.60
C ALA A 200 8.28 -14.82 6.63
N ASP A 201 8.23 -16.08 7.08
CA ASP A 201 8.20 -17.24 6.17
C ASP A 201 6.79 -17.43 5.62
N THR A 202 6.55 -16.90 4.43
CA THR A 202 5.21 -16.80 3.84
C THR A 202 4.86 -18.05 3.03
N ASP A 203 5.84 -18.68 2.40
CA ASP A 203 5.67 -19.90 1.61
C ASP A 203 5.79 -21.20 2.44
N ASN A 204 6.23 -21.08 3.70
CA ASN A 204 6.42 -22.18 4.66
C ASN A 204 7.49 -23.18 4.21
N ASP A 205 8.52 -22.72 3.49
CA ASP A 205 9.68 -23.54 3.12
C ASP A 205 10.70 -23.71 4.27
N GLY A 206 10.44 -23.07 5.42
CA GLY A 206 11.28 -23.12 6.61
C GLY A 206 12.49 -22.18 6.57
N MET A 207 12.57 -21.34 5.55
CA MET A 207 13.58 -20.29 5.40
C MET A 207 12.86 -18.95 5.23
N ILE A 208 13.55 -17.88 5.53
CA ILE A 208 13.07 -16.52 5.31
C ILE A 208 13.97 -15.90 4.25
N SER A 209 13.42 -15.67 3.05
CA SER A 209 14.12 -14.90 2.03
C SER A 209 13.90 -13.39 2.19
N VAL A 210 14.78 -12.61 1.57
CA VAL A 210 14.79 -11.15 1.69
C VAL A 210 13.50 -10.52 1.21
N ASP A 211 12.90 -11.04 0.14
CA ASP A 211 11.60 -10.61 -0.35
C ASP A 211 10.48 -10.86 0.66
N GLU A 212 10.41 -12.04 1.26
CA GLU A 212 9.36 -12.35 2.24
C GLU A 212 9.52 -11.52 3.52
N LEU A 213 10.76 -11.36 3.99
CA LEU A 213 11.06 -10.48 5.13
C LEU A 213 10.64 -9.04 4.85
N HIS A 214 10.93 -8.54 3.65
CA HIS A 214 10.52 -7.21 3.25
C HIS A 214 9.00 -7.09 3.14
N GLU A 215 8.31 -8.05 2.50
CA GLU A 215 6.85 -8.03 2.36
C GLU A 215 6.15 -8.06 3.72
N TYR A 216 6.62 -8.91 4.64
CA TYR A 216 6.12 -8.96 6.01
C TYR A 216 6.33 -7.62 6.73
N ALA A 217 7.57 -7.11 6.74
CA ALA A 217 7.89 -5.85 7.40
C ALA A 217 7.11 -4.68 6.79
N ARG A 218 7.02 -4.60 5.45
CA ARG A 218 6.27 -3.57 4.73
C ARG A 218 4.80 -3.59 5.12
N LYS A 219 4.16 -4.77 5.14
CA LYS A 219 2.75 -4.89 5.54
C LYS A 219 2.53 -4.42 6.97
N LYS A 220 3.36 -4.88 7.92
CA LYS A 220 3.23 -4.51 9.33
C LYS A 220 3.55 -3.05 9.60
N VAL A 221 4.57 -2.50 8.95
CA VAL A 221 4.87 -1.06 8.99
C VAL A 221 3.70 -0.27 8.44
N GLN A 222 3.13 -0.65 7.30
CA GLN A 222 1.98 0.03 6.72
C GLN A 222 0.73 -0.07 7.59
N GLU A 223 0.60 -1.10 8.41
CA GLU A 223 -0.48 -1.23 9.40
C GLU A 223 -0.25 -0.36 10.64
N ALA A 224 1.01 -0.19 11.09
CA ALA A 224 1.34 0.50 12.34
C ALA A 224 1.72 1.97 12.17
N ALA A 225 2.35 2.33 11.04
CA ALA A 225 2.82 3.67 10.71
C ALA A 225 2.64 3.90 9.20
N PRO A 226 1.41 4.15 8.71
CA PRO A 226 1.11 4.03 7.28
C PRO A 226 1.74 5.14 6.40
N ALA A 227 2.21 6.23 7.01
CA ALA A 227 3.00 7.27 6.34
C ALA A 227 4.39 6.76 5.90
N MET A 228 4.85 5.65 6.47
CA MET A 228 6.10 4.99 6.15
C MET A 228 5.90 3.99 5.01
N LYS A 229 6.72 4.09 3.97
CA LYS A 229 6.60 3.26 2.76
C LYS A 229 7.90 2.52 2.49
N PRO A 230 8.17 1.41 3.20
CA PRO A 230 9.36 0.62 2.93
C PRO A 230 9.42 0.16 1.47
N GLU A 231 10.61 0.19 0.88
CA GLU A 231 10.86 -0.23 -0.50
C GLU A 231 11.97 -1.29 -0.58
N ILE A 232 11.92 -2.10 -1.64
CA ILE A 232 12.94 -3.08 -1.98
C ILE A 232 13.44 -2.84 -3.40
N TYR A 233 14.76 -2.74 -3.54
CA TYR A 233 15.46 -2.64 -4.80
C TYR A 233 16.35 -3.86 -4.97
N ALA A 234 15.90 -4.82 -5.76
CA ALA A 234 16.71 -5.98 -6.12
C ALA A 234 16.72 -6.19 -7.64
N VAL A 235 17.82 -6.75 -8.15
CA VAL A 235 17.99 -7.07 -9.57
C VAL A 235 18.19 -8.58 -9.72
N ARG A 236 17.39 -9.21 -10.61
CA ARG A 236 17.37 -10.66 -10.87
C ARG A 236 17.11 -11.50 -9.60
N GLU A 237 17.98 -12.47 -9.30
CA GLU A 237 17.87 -13.43 -8.18
C GLU A 237 18.03 -12.81 -6.79
N GLY A 238 18.29 -11.49 -6.68
CA GLY A 238 18.47 -10.80 -5.40
C GLY A 238 17.29 -10.91 -4.45
N PHE A 239 16.06 -11.07 -4.97
CA PHE A 239 14.85 -11.25 -4.17
C PHE A 239 14.87 -12.55 -3.34
N LYS A 240 15.41 -13.64 -3.89
CA LYS A 240 15.37 -14.98 -3.27
C LYS A 240 16.59 -15.31 -2.42
N ILE A 241 17.37 -14.30 -2.01
CA ILE A 241 18.49 -14.51 -1.09
C ILE A 241 17.91 -14.97 0.26
N LYS A 242 18.22 -16.20 0.67
CA LYS A 242 17.86 -16.73 1.99
C LYS A 242 18.71 -16.07 3.07
N LEU A 243 18.06 -15.43 4.04
CA LEU A 243 18.72 -14.68 5.12
C LEU A 243 18.76 -15.49 6.42
N ALA A 244 17.59 -15.96 6.87
CA ALA A 244 17.42 -16.67 8.13
C ALA A 244 16.63 -17.99 7.93
N LYS A 245 16.70 -18.88 8.92
CA LYS A 245 15.81 -20.02 9.06
C LYS A 245 14.55 -19.55 9.78
N ALA A 246 13.39 -20.06 9.38
CA ALA A 246 12.17 -19.90 10.15
C ALA A 246 12.10 -21.02 11.20
N PRO A 247 11.66 -20.75 12.44
CA PRO A 247 11.32 -21.81 13.39
C PRO A 247 10.23 -22.70 12.79
N VAL A 248 10.60 -23.91 12.33
CA VAL A 248 9.64 -24.85 11.73
C VAL A 248 9.08 -25.77 12.81
N GLY A 249 7.76 -25.90 12.86
CA GLY A 249 7.07 -26.82 13.77
C GLY A 249 6.80 -26.28 15.17
N ASP A 250 6.93 -24.96 15.40
CA ASP A 250 6.42 -24.32 16.62
C ASP A 250 4.89 -24.14 16.51
N PRO A 251 4.10 -24.84 17.36
CA PRO A 251 2.65 -24.72 17.35
C PRO A 251 2.15 -23.29 17.59
N GLN A 252 2.88 -22.48 18.39
CA GLN A 252 2.51 -21.09 18.66
C GLN A 252 2.67 -20.20 17.42
N LEU A 253 3.72 -20.44 16.63
CA LEU A 253 3.94 -19.73 15.37
C LEU A 253 2.87 -20.07 14.34
N GLU A 254 2.58 -21.35 14.15
CA GLU A 254 1.54 -21.76 13.20
C GLU A 254 0.18 -21.16 13.57
N TYR A 255 -0.13 -21.12 14.86
CA TYR A 255 -1.34 -20.48 15.34
C TYR A 255 -1.35 -18.97 15.09
N ARG A 256 -0.24 -18.28 15.39
CA ARG A 256 -0.07 -16.84 15.13
C ARG A 256 -0.31 -16.50 13.66
N LYS A 257 0.32 -17.22 12.72
CA LYS A 257 0.13 -17.02 11.27
C LYS A 257 -1.35 -17.15 10.90
N GLU A 258 -2.09 -18.09 11.50
CA GLU A 258 -3.51 -18.23 11.23
C GLU A 258 -4.35 -17.09 11.84
N VAL A 259 -3.99 -16.60 13.04
CA VAL A 259 -4.62 -15.42 13.64
C VAL A 259 -4.49 -14.24 12.67
N GLU A 260 -3.27 -13.95 12.19
CA GLU A 260 -3.02 -12.85 11.26
C GLU A 260 -3.81 -12.98 9.95
N ARG A 261 -4.02 -14.20 9.44
CA ARG A 261 -4.89 -14.44 8.27
C ARG A 261 -6.37 -14.19 8.57
N CYS A 262 -6.81 -14.46 9.79
CA CYS A 262 -8.20 -14.32 10.20
C CYS A 262 -8.58 -12.89 10.61
N VAL A 263 -7.59 -12.04 10.92
CA VAL A 263 -7.79 -10.64 11.28
C VAL A 263 -7.98 -9.79 10.03
N ARG A 264 -9.06 -9.01 10.00
CA ARG A 264 -9.34 -7.97 8.99
C ARG A 264 -9.77 -6.70 9.70
N ASN A 265 -9.07 -5.59 9.49
CA ASN A 265 -9.33 -4.29 10.12
C ASN A 265 -9.46 -4.39 11.66
N GLY A 266 -8.58 -5.16 12.30
CA GLY A 266 -8.62 -5.40 13.75
C GLY A 266 -9.72 -6.34 14.25
N ASN A 267 -10.52 -6.94 13.35
CA ASN A 267 -11.62 -7.82 13.71
C ASN A 267 -11.40 -9.24 13.20
N VAL A 268 -11.77 -10.23 14.02
CA VAL A 268 -11.81 -11.64 13.61
C VAL A 268 -13.26 -12.03 13.34
N SER A 269 -13.56 -12.45 12.11
CA SER A 269 -14.92 -12.85 11.73
C SER A 269 -15.43 -14.07 12.51
N VAL A 270 -16.74 -14.31 12.49
CA VAL A 270 -17.35 -15.52 13.11
C VAL A 270 -16.74 -16.80 12.53
N ILE A 271 -16.44 -16.82 11.23
CA ILE A 271 -15.78 -17.95 10.57
C ILE A 271 -14.31 -18.03 11.01
N GLY A 272 -13.60 -16.91 11.04
CA GLY A 272 -12.22 -16.82 11.54
C GLY A 272 -12.10 -17.40 12.95
N ARG A 273 -13.01 -17.04 13.88
CA ARG A 273 -13.06 -17.60 15.24
C ARG A 273 -13.23 -19.12 15.27
N ARG A 274 -13.98 -19.70 14.33
CA ARG A 274 -14.14 -21.16 14.21
C ARG A 274 -12.87 -21.82 13.66
N ILE A 275 -12.22 -21.19 12.70
CA ILE A 275 -10.92 -21.63 12.15
C ILE A 275 -9.87 -21.64 13.26
N LEU A 276 -9.75 -20.55 14.02
CA LEU A 276 -8.81 -20.44 15.13
C LEU A 276 -9.05 -21.50 16.20
N LYS A 277 -10.29 -21.70 16.67
CA LYS A 277 -10.59 -22.79 17.63
C LYS A 277 -10.16 -24.18 17.14
N ARG A 278 -10.35 -24.45 15.85
CA ARG A 278 -9.94 -25.71 15.24
C ARG A 278 -8.42 -25.84 15.19
N ARG A 279 -7.72 -24.80 14.71
CA ARG A 279 -6.25 -24.77 14.68
C ARG A 279 -5.63 -24.88 16.06
N GLN A 280 -6.18 -24.17 17.05
CA GLN A 280 -5.76 -24.29 18.44
C GLN A 280 -5.77 -25.75 18.92
N SER A 281 -6.85 -26.48 18.59
CA SER A 281 -7.00 -27.88 18.97
C SER A 281 -6.06 -28.82 18.21
N GLU A 282 -5.87 -28.59 16.90
CA GLU A 282 -4.94 -29.35 16.05
C GLU A 282 -3.48 -29.18 16.51
N LEU A 283 -3.13 -27.98 16.98
CA LEU A 283 -1.79 -27.60 17.44
C LEU A 283 -1.55 -27.88 18.94
N GLY A 284 -2.55 -28.37 19.67
CA GLY A 284 -2.43 -28.70 21.08
C GLY A 284 -2.17 -27.50 22.00
N LEU A 285 -2.57 -26.29 21.61
CA LEU A 285 -2.32 -25.06 22.36
C LEU A 285 -3.33 -24.85 23.49
N SER A 286 -2.84 -24.43 24.66
CA SER A 286 -3.71 -24.01 25.77
C SER A 286 -4.52 -22.77 25.39
N ALA A 287 -5.69 -22.61 26.01
CA ALA A 287 -6.54 -21.43 25.78
C ALA A 287 -5.85 -20.12 26.19
N GLU A 288 -4.99 -20.16 27.22
CA GLU A 288 -4.23 -19.00 27.69
C GLU A 288 -3.18 -18.56 26.65
N VAL A 289 -2.40 -19.50 26.11
CA VAL A 289 -1.38 -19.20 25.08
C VAL A 289 -2.03 -18.70 23.80
N ALA A 290 -3.12 -19.33 23.36
CA ALA A 290 -3.88 -18.88 22.19
C ALA A 290 -4.44 -17.46 22.37
N ALA A 291 -5.00 -17.16 23.55
CA ALA A 291 -5.51 -15.83 23.87
C ALA A 291 -4.39 -14.78 23.92
N GLN A 292 -3.21 -15.14 24.43
CA GLN A 292 -2.04 -14.26 24.44
C GLN A 292 -1.60 -13.92 23.01
N ILE A 293 -1.44 -14.93 22.15
CA ILE A 293 -1.06 -14.73 20.73
C ILE A 293 -2.08 -13.85 20.02
N GLU A 294 -3.38 -14.12 20.21
CA GLU A 294 -4.44 -13.31 19.64
C GLU A 294 -4.39 -11.86 20.13
N ASN A 295 -4.15 -11.65 21.42
CA ASN A 295 -4.04 -10.31 21.99
C ASN A 295 -2.85 -9.54 21.41
N GLU A 296 -1.69 -10.18 21.31
CA GLU A 296 -0.47 -9.59 20.74
C GLU A 296 -0.67 -9.20 19.26
N VAL A 297 -1.37 -10.03 18.47
CA VAL A 297 -1.68 -9.72 17.07
C VAL A 297 -2.72 -8.59 16.94
N LEU A 298 -3.70 -8.54 17.84
CA LEU A 298 -4.81 -7.57 17.80
C LEU A 298 -4.48 -6.22 18.43
N GLU A 299 -3.49 -6.14 19.31
CA GLU A 299 -3.11 -4.92 20.04
C GLU A 299 -2.80 -3.73 19.13
N PRO A 300 -1.98 -3.85 18.07
CA PRO A 300 -1.73 -2.72 17.16
C PRO A 300 -3.00 -2.16 16.52
N TYR A 301 -3.94 -3.03 16.11
CA TYR A 301 -5.20 -2.58 15.52
C TYR A 301 -6.13 -1.92 16.54
N ARG A 302 -6.13 -2.41 17.79
CA ARG A 302 -6.90 -1.78 18.88
C ARG A 302 -6.36 -0.40 19.20
N GLN A 303 -5.03 -0.25 19.25
CA GLN A 303 -4.39 1.04 19.46
C GLN A 303 -4.71 1.99 18.30
N TYR A 304 -4.61 1.52 17.05
CA TYR A 304 -4.96 2.32 15.87
C TYR A 304 -6.40 2.83 15.92
N GLN A 305 -7.36 1.97 16.28
CA GLN A 305 -8.77 2.34 16.45
C GLN A 305 -9.03 3.25 17.66
N ALA A 306 -8.21 3.20 18.70
CA ALA A 306 -8.29 4.12 19.83
C ALA A 306 -7.80 5.50 19.42
N ASN A 307 -6.66 5.57 18.74
CA ASN A 307 -6.10 6.79 18.19
C ASN A 307 -7.09 7.48 17.22
N LEU A 308 -7.73 6.72 16.32
CA LEU A 308 -8.76 7.28 15.41
C LEU A 308 -9.92 7.91 16.18
N ARG A 309 -10.39 7.26 17.25
CA ARG A 309 -11.47 7.79 18.09
C ARG A 309 -11.05 9.03 18.86
N GLU A 310 -9.83 9.03 19.39
CA GLU A 310 -9.27 10.18 20.11
C GLU A 310 -9.15 11.41 19.17
N TYR A 311 -8.74 11.18 17.92
CA TYR A 311 -8.73 12.22 16.90
C TYR A 311 -10.13 12.73 16.57
N GLU A 312 -11.09 11.82 16.36
CA GLU A 312 -12.49 12.15 16.06
C GLU A 312 -13.12 12.99 17.18
N GLU A 313 -12.88 12.63 18.45
CA GLU A 313 -13.33 13.38 19.62
C GLU A 313 -12.71 14.79 19.66
N ALA A 314 -11.39 14.91 19.48
CA ALA A 314 -10.71 16.20 19.46
C ALA A 314 -11.19 17.11 18.31
N LEU A 315 -11.43 16.54 17.13
CA LEU A 315 -12.00 17.26 16.00
C LEU A 315 -13.42 17.75 16.30
N ALA A 316 -14.27 16.89 16.88
CA ALA A 316 -15.63 17.24 17.24
C ALA A 316 -15.67 18.37 18.28
N GLU A 317 -14.80 18.32 19.30
CA GLU A 317 -14.65 19.38 20.31
C GLU A 317 -14.19 20.71 19.70
N ALA A 318 -13.15 20.68 18.85
CA ALA A 318 -12.64 21.86 18.16
C ALA A 318 -13.71 22.51 17.27
N ILE A 319 -14.47 21.69 16.56
CA ILE A 319 -15.60 22.15 15.75
C ILE A 319 -16.68 22.73 16.65
N GLN A 320 -17.07 22.07 17.75
CA GLN A 320 -18.09 22.57 18.68
C GLN A 320 -17.73 23.94 19.24
N TYR A 321 -16.46 24.17 19.57
CA TYR A 321 -15.97 25.43 20.14
C TYR A 321 -15.89 26.57 19.11
N GLU A 322 -15.33 26.33 17.91
CA GLU A 322 -15.02 27.41 16.95
C GLU A 322 -16.09 27.65 15.88
N GLY A 323 -17.04 26.73 15.70
CA GLY A 323 -18.00 26.86 14.60
C GLY A 323 -17.41 26.38 13.27
N THR A 324 -16.36 27.07 12.80
CA THR A 324 -15.53 26.77 11.63
C THR A 324 -14.08 26.79 12.08
N LEU A 325 -13.32 25.74 11.75
CA LEU A 325 -11.94 25.61 12.21
C LEU A 325 -11.05 26.73 11.68
N SER A 326 -10.33 27.40 12.58
CA SER A 326 -9.31 28.38 12.24
C SER A 326 -8.09 27.71 11.59
N GLN A 327 -7.26 28.50 10.90
CA GLN A 327 -6.00 27.98 10.36
C GLN A 327 -5.08 27.44 11.47
N HIS A 328 -5.06 28.09 12.63
CA HIS A 328 -4.25 27.67 13.77
C HIS A 328 -4.70 26.31 14.31
N THR A 329 -6.01 26.12 14.48
CA THR A 329 -6.61 24.88 14.98
C THR A 329 -6.43 23.72 14.01
N ARG A 330 -6.45 23.98 12.69
CA ARG A 330 -6.07 22.98 11.67
C ARG A 330 -4.61 22.57 11.75
N GLU A 331 -3.71 23.52 12.01
CA GLU A 331 -2.29 23.21 12.22
C GLU A 331 -2.07 22.39 13.51
N GLU A 332 -2.82 22.67 14.57
CA GLU A 332 -2.81 21.89 15.81
C GLU A 332 -3.39 20.49 15.63
N LEU A 333 -4.53 20.34 14.96
CA LEU A 333 -5.11 19.03 14.61
C LEU A 333 -4.16 18.22 13.73
N LYS A 334 -3.45 18.85 12.79
CA LYS A 334 -2.45 18.17 11.97
C LYS A 334 -1.25 17.70 12.79
N ARG A 335 -0.82 18.46 13.79
CA ARG A 335 0.20 17.99 14.76
C ARG A 335 -0.35 16.85 15.63
N PHE A 336 -1.61 16.93 16.05
CA PHE A 336 -2.24 15.89 16.86
C PHE A 336 -2.40 14.57 16.10
N GLN A 337 -2.82 14.64 14.83
CA GLN A 337 -2.80 13.51 13.90
C GLN A 337 -1.41 12.85 13.82
N GLN A 338 -0.36 13.67 13.75
CA GLN A 338 1.02 13.17 13.71
C GLN A 338 1.42 12.46 15.00
N LEU A 339 1.03 13.00 16.16
CA LEU A 339 1.26 12.36 17.46
C LEU A 339 0.52 11.02 17.56
N LEU A 340 -0.70 10.95 17.03
CA LEU A 340 -1.54 9.75 17.00
C LEU A 340 -1.19 8.76 15.87
N GLN A 341 -0.24 9.12 14.99
CA GLN A 341 0.26 8.28 13.89
C GLN A 341 -0.82 7.85 12.88
N LEU A 342 -1.79 8.74 12.62
CA LEU A 342 -2.94 8.47 11.75
C LEU A 342 -2.70 8.90 10.29
N ARG A 343 -3.33 8.18 9.35
CA ARG A 343 -3.29 8.53 7.91
C ARG A 343 -4.13 9.76 7.60
N ASP A 344 -3.63 10.58 6.68
CA ASP A 344 -4.43 11.65 6.05
C ASP A 344 -5.72 11.06 5.46
N GLU A 345 -5.65 9.90 4.79
CA GLU A 345 -6.82 9.21 4.20
C GLU A 345 -7.88 8.78 5.24
N ASP A 346 -7.47 8.37 6.44
CA ASP A 346 -8.42 7.98 7.48
C ASP A 346 -9.00 9.20 8.20
N ILE A 347 -8.22 10.27 8.30
CA ILE A 347 -8.68 11.57 8.79
C ILE A 347 -9.66 12.20 7.80
N ASP A 348 -9.41 12.12 6.50
CA ASP A 348 -10.33 12.61 5.47
C ASP A 348 -11.72 11.96 5.60
N LEU A 349 -11.76 10.66 5.92
CA LEU A 349 -12.99 9.91 6.18
C LEU A 349 -13.72 10.34 7.46
N ILE A 350 -13.04 11.03 8.39
CA ILE A 350 -13.60 11.54 9.66
C ILE A 350 -13.97 13.03 9.52
N GLU A 351 -13.10 13.85 8.92
CA GLU A 351 -13.31 15.29 8.74
C GLU A 351 -14.46 15.60 7.77
N VAL A 352 -14.61 14.82 6.70
CA VAL A 352 -15.66 15.03 5.70
C VAL A 352 -17.06 14.87 6.31
N PRO A 353 -17.40 13.79 7.03
CA PRO A 353 -18.71 13.65 7.68
C PRO A 353 -18.99 14.69 8.77
N VAL A 354 -18.02 15.03 9.62
CA VAL A 354 -18.24 15.95 10.75
C VAL A 354 -18.45 17.39 10.27
N ALA A 355 -17.80 17.80 9.18
CA ALA A 355 -18.08 19.07 8.52
C ALA A 355 -19.51 19.13 7.93
N ILE A 356 -19.98 18.01 7.36
CA ILE A 356 -21.30 17.88 6.74
C ILE A 356 -22.42 17.83 7.79
N GLU A 357 -22.25 17.09 8.90
CA GLU A 357 -23.24 17.03 9.99
C GLU A 357 -23.58 18.42 10.53
N LYS A 358 -22.61 19.33 10.57
CA LYS A 358 -22.83 20.69 11.07
C LYS A 358 -23.58 21.59 10.09
N ASP A 359 -23.34 21.46 8.79
CA ASP A 359 -24.10 22.18 7.77
C ASP A 359 -25.55 21.67 7.70
N ILE A 360 -25.76 20.38 7.93
CA ILE A 360 -27.10 19.78 8.05
C ILE A 360 -27.79 20.22 9.35
N THR A 361 -27.08 20.28 10.48
CA THR A 361 -27.66 20.71 11.77
C THR A 361 -28.05 22.20 11.74
N LYS A 362 -27.25 23.06 11.09
CA LYS A 362 -27.62 24.46 10.82
C LYS A 362 -28.82 24.59 9.89
N GLN A 363 -28.99 23.69 8.92
CA GLN A 363 -30.15 23.68 8.03
C GLN A 363 -31.40 23.09 8.70
N SER A 364 -31.26 22.10 9.60
CA SER A 364 -32.37 21.52 10.35
C SER A 364 -32.89 22.46 11.43
N GLU A 365 -32.02 23.21 12.12
CA GLU A 365 -32.43 24.30 13.02
C GLU A 365 -33.19 25.43 12.29
N PHE A 366 -32.98 25.58 10.98
CA PHE A 366 -33.72 26.52 10.13
C PHE A 366 -35.09 25.97 9.67
N LEU A 367 -35.27 24.64 9.70
CA LEU A 367 -36.48 23.95 9.23
C LEU A 367 -37.43 23.53 10.38
N ASP A 368 -36.95 23.45 11.61
CA ASP A 368 -37.73 23.05 12.79
C ASP A 368 -38.71 24.12 13.32
N GLN A 369 -38.92 25.22 12.60
CA GLN A 369 -40.02 26.14 12.92
C GLN A 369 -41.39 25.69 12.40
N LYS A 370 -41.50 24.57 11.67
CA LYS A 370 -42.81 23.99 11.32
C LYS A 370 -42.83 22.46 11.32
N SER A 371 -43.48 21.95 12.38
CA SER A 371 -44.24 20.70 12.46
C SER A 371 -43.49 19.40 12.75
N THR A 372 -43.83 18.86 13.92
CA THR A 372 -43.54 17.54 14.48
C THR A 372 -44.18 16.40 13.69
N ASP A 373 -43.44 15.34 13.32
CA ASP A 373 -43.87 13.94 13.58
C ASP A 373 -42.79 12.87 13.27
N THR A 374 -42.81 11.82 14.09
CA THR A 374 -41.75 10.82 14.31
C THR A 374 -41.62 9.73 13.22
N LEU A 375 -42.25 9.88 12.05
CA LEU A 375 -42.10 8.93 10.92
C LEU A 375 -40.94 9.30 9.97
N ILE A 376 -40.45 10.54 10.00
CA ILE A 376 -39.47 11.08 9.06
C ILE A 376 -38.09 10.42 9.24
N HIS A 377 -37.70 10.02 10.46
CA HIS A 377 -36.35 9.50 10.73
C HIS A 377 -36.01 8.19 10.01
N LYS A 378 -36.98 7.33 9.70
CA LYS A 378 -36.72 6.04 9.03
C LYS A 378 -36.63 6.20 7.51
N GLU A 379 -37.41 7.12 6.95
CA GLU A 379 -37.37 7.51 5.53
C GLU A 379 -36.09 8.30 5.22
N VAL A 380 -35.73 9.25 6.10
CA VAL A 380 -34.53 10.08 5.98
C VAL A 380 -33.26 9.26 6.11
N LYS A 381 -33.22 8.23 6.97
CA LYS A 381 -32.03 7.34 7.09
C LYS A 381 -31.82 6.48 5.85
N ASN A 382 -32.89 6.03 5.19
CA ASN A 382 -32.80 5.31 3.91
C ASN A 382 -32.47 6.26 2.74
N GLN A 383 -32.91 7.52 2.78
CA GLN A 383 -32.50 8.54 1.82
C GLN A 383 -31.05 8.96 2.01
N LEU A 384 -30.55 9.08 3.25
CA LEU A 384 -29.16 9.39 3.60
C LEU A 384 -28.16 8.33 3.07
N VAL A 385 -28.50 7.04 3.13
CA VAL A 385 -27.66 5.96 2.55
C VAL A 385 -27.59 6.02 1.03
N ASN A 386 -28.67 6.48 0.37
CA ASN A 386 -28.68 6.66 -1.08
C ASN A 386 -27.99 7.96 -1.51
N ILE A 387 -28.04 9.02 -0.70
CA ILE A 387 -27.36 10.30 -0.96
C ILE A 387 -25.83 10.13 -0.82
N THR A 388 -25.33 9.44 0.22
CA THR A 388 -23.88 9.20 0.39
C THR A 388 -23.28 8.37 -0.74
N SER A 389 -24.02 7.39 -1.27
CA SER A 389 -23.61 6.60 -2.43
C SER A 389 -23.53 7.45 -3.70
N THR A 390 -24.43 8.43 -3.85
CA THR A 390 -24.48 9.34 -5.01
C THR A 390 -23.39 10.42 -4.93
N GLU A 391 -23.05 10.89 -3.73
CA GLU A 391 -22.00 11.91 -3.52
C GLU A 391 -20.58 11.34 -3.61
N ILE A 392 -20.36 10.08 -3.17
CA ILE A 392 -19.11 9.33 -3.43
C ILE A 392 -18.96 9.09 -4.94
N GLU A 393 -20.06 8.72 -5.64
CA GLU A 393 -20.03 8.60 -7.10
C GLU A 393 -19.66 9.93 -7.78
N ILE A 394 -20.19 11.06 -7.30
CA ILE A 394 -19.90 12.39 -7.85
C ILE A 394 -18.45 12.83 -7.56
N ALA A 395 -17.90 12.50 -6.39
CA ALA A 395 -16.53 12.81 -6.01
C ALA A 395 -15.51 11.99 -6.82
N GLU A 396 -15.76 10.69 -7.00
CA GLU A 396 -14.95 9.83 -7.85
C GLU A 396 -15.03 10.28 -9.32
N GLN A 397 -16.22 10.63 -9.83
CA GLN A 397 -16.37 11.18 -11.20
C GLN A 397 -15.62 12.50 -11.42
N LYS A 398 -15.60 13.39 -10.41
CA LYS A 398 -14.82 14.64 -10.47
C LYS A 398 -13.32 14.37 -10.52
N LYS A 399 -12.83 13.46 -9.67
CA LYS A 399 -11.40 13.05 -9.65
C LYS A 399 -10.93 12.52 -11.01
N TYR A 400 -11.72 11.66 -11.65
CA TYR A 400 -11.36 11.08 -12.96
C TYR A 400 -11.44 12.04 -14.14
N LYS A 401 -12.25 13.12 -14.03
CA LYS A 401 -12.26 14.21 -15.02
C LYS A 401 -11.02 15.10 -14.89
N ASP A 402 -10.49 15.31 -13.68
CA ASP A 402 -9.34 16.18 -13.41
C ASP A 402 -7.97 15.54 -13.75
N GLU A 403 -7.88 14.21 -13.81
CA GLU A 403 -6.64 13.47 -14.16
C GLU A 403 -6.47 13.20 -15.68
N GLY A 404 -7.41 13.60 -16.53
CA GLY A 404 -7.34 13.49 -18.00
C GLY A 404 -7.38 12.07 -18.58
N LEU A 405 -7.33 11.02 -17.75
CA LEU A 405 -7.30 9.61 -18.17
C LEU A 405 -8.56 9.16 -18.92
N PHE A 406 -9.71 9.77 -18.63
CA PHE A 406 -11.01 9.46 -19.25
C PHE A 406 -11.58 10.65 -20.03
N GLU A 407 -10.71 11.55 -20.50
CA GLU A 407 -11.10 12.64 -21.38
C GLU A 407 -11.78 12.06 -22.65
N GLY A 408 -13.03 12.48 -22.90
CA GLY A 408 -13.86 11.97 -23.98
C GLY A 408 -14.82 10.84 -23.61
N PHE A 409 -14.84 10.33 -22.37
CA PHE A 409 -15.85 9.37 -21.93
C PHE A 409 -17.17 10.06 -21.53
N THR A 410 -18.30 9.44 -21.85
CA THR A 410 -19.62 9.84 -21.32
C THR A 410 -19.72 9.57 -19.82
N GLU A 411 -20.61 10.27 -19.11
CA GLU A 411 -20.81 10.05 -17.66
C GLU A 411 -21.24 8.62 -17.33
N SER A 412 -22.11 8.03 -18.15
CA SER A 412 -22.45 6.60 -18.07
C SER A 412 -21.24 5.69 -18.31
N ALA A 413 -20.34 6.04 -19.22
CA ALA A 413 -19.11 5.26 -19.46
C ALA A 413 -18.10 5.37 -18.30
N ILE A 414 -17.99 6.54 -17.66
CA ILE A 414 -17.21 6.71 -16.42
C ILE A 414 -17.84 5.89 -15.29
N LYS A 415 -19.17 5.91 -15.15
CA LYS A 415 -19.88 5.10 -14.17
C LYS A 415 -19.65 3.59 -14.34
N VAL A 416 -19.59 3.10 -15.59
CA VAL A 416 -19.21 1.71 -15.88
C VAL A 416 -17.84 1.35 -15.30
N ILE A 417 -16.86 2.25 -15.41
CA ILE A 417 -15.50 2.04 -14.90
C ILE A 417 -15.50 1.95 -13.37
N MET A 418 -16.27 2.81 -12.71
CA MET A 418 -16.40 2.81 -11.24
C MET A 418 -17.06 1.52 -10.76
N LEU A 419 -18.13 1.08 -11.43
CA LEU A 419 -18.79 -0.19 -11.14
C LEU A 419 -17.86 -1.39 -11.40
N ALA A 420 -16.99 -1.31 -12.41
CA ALA A 420 -15.98 -2.33 -12.64
C ALA A 420 -14.95 -2.41 -11.49
N GLN A 421 -14.52 -1.26 -10.95
CA GLN A 421 -13.66 -1.23 -9.77
C GLN A 421 -14.38 -1.80 -8.53
N GLU A 422 -15.66 -1.49 -8.34
CA GLU A 422 -16.45 -2.08 -7.26
C GLU A 422 -16.57 -3.60 -7.40
N GLU A 423 -16.74 -4.14 -8.62
CA GLU A 423 -16.73 -5.58 -8.85
C GLU A 423 -15.37 -6.22 -8.61
N ALA A 424 -14.27 -5.53 -8.94
CA ALA A 424 -12.92 -5.96 -8.57
C ALA A 424 -12.77 -6.04 -7.03
N ARG A 425 -13.28 -5.03 -6.30
CA ARG A 425 -13.32 -5.02 -4.82
C ARG A 425 -14.13 -6.18 -4.27
N ARG A 426 -15.33 -6.40 -4.81
CA ARG A 426 -16.24 -7.48 -4.40
C ARG A 426 -15.58 -8.85 -4.55
N LEU A 427 -14.83 -9.06 -5.63
CA LEU A 427 -14.13 -10.31 -5.92
C LEU A 427 -12.81 -10.44 -5.15
N GLY A 428 -12.31 -9.37 -4.51
CA GLY A 428 -11.02 -9.35 -3.84
C GLY A 428 -9.83 -9.30 -4.80
N HIS A 429 -10.02 -8.74 -5.98
CA HIS A 429 -9.02 -8.65 -7.06
C HIS A 429 -8.30 -7.31 -7.00
N ASN A 430 -6.98 -7.33 -7.17
CA ASN A 430 -6.13 -6.12 -7.13
C ASN A 430 -5.99 -5.42 -8.50
N PHE A 431 -6.72 -5.87 -9.52
CA PHE A 431 -6.69 -5.29 -10.85
C PHE A 431 -8.09 -5.32 -11.47
N VAL A 432 -8.39 -4.35 -12.33
CA VAL A 432 -9.61 -4.36 -13.15
C VAL A 432 -9.29 -5.03 -14.49
N GLY A 433 -9.91 -6.19 -14.71
CA GLY A 433 -9.88 -6.95 -15.96
C GLY A 433 -11.04 -6.59 -16.89
N THR A 434 -11.06 -7.24 -18.05
CA THR A 434 -12.14 -7.08 -19.05
C THR A 434 -13.51 -7.49 -18.52
N GLU A 435 -13.51 -8.47 -17.62
CA GLU A 435 -14.67 -9.10 -17.05
C GLU A 435 -15.33 -8.23 -15.97
N GLN A 436 -14.56 -7.48 -15.20
CA GLN A 436 -15.12 -6.45 -14.35
C GLN A 436 -15.69 -5.29 -15.18
N ILE A 437 -15.07 -4.93 -16.31
CA ILE A 437 -15.66 -3.95 -17.25
C ILE A 437 -17.01 -4.46 -17.78
N LEU A 438 -17.11 -5.75 -18.15
CA LEU A 438 -18.38 -6.35 -18.56
C LEU A 438 -19.43 -6.30 -17.44
N LEU A 439 -19.06 -6.62 -16.20
CA LEU A 439 -19.97 -6.51 -15.06
C LEU A 439 -20.41 -5.06 -14.82
N GLY A 440 -19.50 -4.09 -14.95
CA GLY A 440 -19.81 -2.66 -14.89
C GLY A 440 -20.77 -2.22 -15.99
N LEU A 441 -20.60 -2.72 -17.23
CA LEU A 441 -21.50 -2.47 -18.36
C LEU A 441 -22.91 -2.99 -18.13
N ILE A 442 -23.06 -4.09 -17.39
CA ILE A 442 -24.36 -4.64 -17.01
C ILE A 442 -24.95 -3.87 -15.82
N GLY A 443 -24.10 -3.45 -14.89
CA GLY A 443 -24.49 -2.69 -13.69
C GLY A 443 -24.97 -1.27 -14.01
N GLU A 444 -24.46 -0.64 -15.07
CA GLU A 444 -24.93 0.68 -15.52
C GLU A 444 -26.22 0.52 -16.32
N VAL A 445 -27.32 0.29 -15.60
CA VAL A 445 -28.65 -0.09 -16.14
C VAL A 445 -29.23 0.88 -17.18
N THR A 446 -28.75 2.12 -17.21
CA THR A 446 -29.25 3.18 -18.09
C THR A 446 -28.60 3.18 -19.47
N GLY A 447 -27.39 2.63 -19.62
CA GLY A 447 -26.61 2.68 -20.84
C GLY A 447 -27.07 1.74 -21.95
N VAL A 448 -26.62 2.05 -23.17
CA VAL A 448 -26.92 1.25 -24.37
C VAL A 448 -26.42 -0.19 -24.20
N ALA A 449 -25.23 -0.38 -23.62
CA ALA A 449 -24.70 -1.72 -23.36
C ALA A 449 -25.60 -2.55 -22.46
N ALA A 450 -26.00 -2.03 -21.29
CA ALA A 450 -26.90 -2.74 -20.38
C ALA A 450 -28.24 -3.09 -21.03
N GLN A 451 -28.81 -2.18 -21.81
CA GLN A 451 -30.07 -2.42 -22.52
C GLN A 451 -29.95 -3.57 -23.52
N VAL A 452 -28.91 -3.58 -24.34
CA VAL A 452 -28.69 -4.63 -25.35
C VAL A 452 -28.36 -5.98 -24.70
N LEU A 453 -27.51 -5.99 -23.68
CA LEU A 453 -27.17 -7.21 -22.93
C LEU A 453 -28.41 -7.80 -22.25
N LYS A 454 -29.26 -6.96 -21.65
CA LYS A 454 -30.54 -7.37 -21.04
C LYS A 454 -31.51 -7.95 -22.06
N LEU A 455 -31.61 -7.37 -23.26
CA LEU A 455 -32.44 -7.91 -24.36
C LEU A 455 -31.97 -9.29 -24.82
N LYS A 456 -30.69 -9.61 -24.62
CA LYS A 456 -30.10 -10.92 -24.88
C LYS A 456 -30.22 -11.91 -23.72
N GLY A 457 -30.92 -11.53 -22.65
CA GLY A 457 -31.12 -12.38 -21.48
C GLY A 457 -29.93 -12.39 -20.51
N ILE A 458 -28.91 -11.56 -20.75
CA ILE A 458 -27.77 -11.45 -19.85
C ILE A 458 -28.16 -10.60 -18.65
N ASN A 459 -27.91 -11.14 -17.45
CA ASN A 459 -28.13 -10.43 -16.20
C ASN A 459 -26.88 -10.49 -15.32
N LEU A 460 -26.79 -9.54 -14.40
CA LEU A 460 -25.60 -9.35 -13.57
C LEU A 460 -25.31 -10.57 -12.68
N ARG A 461 -26.35 -11.23 -12.18
CA ARG A 461 -26.21 -12.37 -11.27
C ARG A 461 -25.55 -13.56 -11.95
N ASP A 462 -26.06 -13.97 -13.11
CA ASP A 462 -25.53 -15.12 -13.84
C ASP A 462 -24.13 -14.83 -14.39
N THR A 463 -23.91 -13.58 -14.82
CA THR A 463 -22.59 -13.13 -15.29
C THR A 463 -21.55 -13.17 -14.17
N ARG A 464 -21.89 -12.73 -12.95
CA ARG A 464 -20.99 -12.83 -11.78
C ARG A 464 -20.59 -14.28 -11.49
N ILE A 465 -21.53 -15.22 -11.59
CA ILE A 465 -21.27 -16.65 -11.37
C ILE A 465 -20.27 -17.19 -12.39
N GLU A 466 -20.43 -16.87 -13.68
CA GLU A 466 -19.51 -17.32 -14.72
C GLU A 466 -18.13 -16.66 -14.60
N VAL A 467 -18.08 -15.37 -14.27
CA VAL A 467 -16.81 -14.68 -13.98
C VAL A 467 -16.09 -15.38 -12.82
N GLU A 468 -16.76 -15.62 -11.69
CA GLU A 468 -16.19 -16.28 -10.52
C GLU A 468 -15.66 -17.69 -10.83
N LYS A 469 -16.30 -18.43 -11.74
CA LYS A 469 -15.80 -19.75 -12.17
C LYS A 469 -14.51 -19.68 -12.99
N ILE A 470 -14.32 -18.63 -13.80
CA ILE A 470 -13.18 -18.50 -14.70
C ILE A 470 -11.95 -17.96 -13.97
N ILE A 471 -12.13 -16.90 -13.18
CA ILE A 471 -11.00 -16.17 -12.55
C ILE A 471 -10.87 -16.44 -11.05
N GLY A 472 -11.87 -17.05 -10.42
CA GLY A 472 -11.88 -17.31 -8.98
C GLY A 472 -12.05 -16.07 -8.11
N LEU A 473 -12.03 -16.28 -6.79
CA LEU A 473 -11.92 -15.20 -5.81
C LEU A 473 -10.45 -14.79 -5.68
N GLY A 474 -10.20 -13.49 -5.62
CA GLY A 474 -8.86 -12.95 -5.47
C GLY A 474 -8.35 -13.07 -4.04
N SER A 475 -7.15 -12.54 -3.79
CA SER A 475 -6.47 -12.64 -2.48
C SER A 475 -7.21 -11.93 -1.35
N GLY A 476 -8.28 -11.17 -1.64
CA GLY A 476 -9.11 -10.49 -0.65
C GLY A 476 -8.49 -9.23 -0.08
N PHE A 477 -7.25 -8.92 -0.47
CA PHE A 477 -6.62 -7.60 -0.33
C PHE A 477 -7.00 -6.79 -1.57
N VAL A 478 -7.46 -5.55 -1.37
CA VAL A 478 -7.81 -4.65 -2.48
C VAL A 478 -7.23 -3.27 -2.19
N ALA A 479 -6.31 -2.82 -3.03
CA ALA A 479 -5.70 -1.51 -2.95
C ALA A 479 -6.74 -0.37 -3.07
N VAL A 480 -6.42 0.80 -2.51
CA VAL A 480 -7.25 2.02 -2.58
C VAL A 480 -7.54 2.39 -4.05
N GLU A 481 -6.52 2.32 -4.89
CA GLU A 481 -6.63 2.46 -6.33
C GLU A 481 -6.39 1.09 -7.00
N ILE A 482 -7.37 0.65 -7.79
CA ILE A 482 -7.31 -0.64 -8.47
C ILE A 482 -6.85 -0.39 -9.91
N PRO A 483 -5.59 -0.69 -10.26
CA PRO A 483 -5.08 -0.46 -11.59
C PRO A 483 -5.77 -1.36 -12.63
N PHE A 484 -5.87 -0.85 -13.86
CA PHE A 484 -6.37 -1.64 -15.00
C PHE A 484 -5.28 -2.59 -15.51
N THR A 485 -5.68 -3.83 -15.83
CA THR A 485 -4.83 -4.76 -16.59
C THR A 485 -4.48 -4.20 -17.97
N GLN A 486 -3.43 -4.72 -18.61
CA GLN A 486 -3.07 -4.34 -19.98
C GLN A 486 -4.23 -4.61 -20.97
N ASN A 487 -4.98 -5.70 -20.78
CA ASN A 487 -6.15 -6.03 -21.58
C ASN A 487 -7.31 -5.04 -21.35
N ALA A 488 -7.54 -4.60 -20.11
CA ALA A 488 -8.52 -3.55 -19.82
C ALA A 488 -8.14 -2.19 -20.43
N LYS A 489 -6.85 -1.81 -20.38
CA LYS A 489 -6.36 -0.61 -21.08
C LYS A 489 -6.56 -0.71 -22.59
N ARG A 490 -6.30 -1.89 -23.16
CA ARG A 490 -6.53 -2.15 -24.58
C ARG A 490 -8.00 -2.04 -24.98
N VAL A 491 -8.93 -2.42 -24.09
CA VAL A 491 -10.38 -2.21 -24.31
C VAL A 491 -10.69 -0.71 -24.48
N PHE A 492 -10.07 0.18 -23.70
CA PHE A 492 -10.28 1.62 -23.84
C PHE A 492 -9.80 2.15 -25.19
N ASP A 493 -8.62 1.74 -25.64
CA ASP A 493 -8.10 2.10 -26.97
C ASP A 493 -9.04 1.63 -28.09
N LEU A 494 -9.50 0.37 -28.00
CA LEU A 494 -10.41 -0.21 -28.98
C LEU A 494 -11.77 0.49 -28.97
N SER A 495 -12.25 0.91 -27.80
CA SER A 495 -13.51 1.65 -27.66
C SER A 495 -13.41 3.05 -28.30
N LEU A 496 -12.25 3.70 -28.21
CA LEU A 496 -11.99 4.95 -28.92
C LEU A 496 -11.98 4.77 -30.44
N GLU A 497 -11.39 3.66 -30.93
CA GLU A 497 -11.43 3.32 -32.36
C GLU A 497 -12.86 3.10 -32.85
N GLU A 498 -13.70 2.40 -32.07
CA GLU A 498 -15.11 2.14 -32.38
C GLU A 498 -15.94 3.44 -32.41
N ALA A 499 -15.80 4.28 -31.38
CA ALA A 499 -16.44 5.58 -31.33
C ALA A 499 -16.09 6.41 -32.58
N LYS A 500 -14.81 6.46 -32.97
CA LYS A 500 -14.37 7.15 -34.20
C LYS A 500 -14.94 6.52 -35.47
N ALA A 501 -14.99 5.20 -35.57
CA ALA A 501 -15.57 4.50 -36.71
C ALA A 501 -17.08 4.81 -36.87
N LEU A 502 -17.77 4.97 -35.74
CA LEU A 502 -19.17 5.40 -35.67
C LEU A 502 -19.35 6.93 -35.74
N LYS A 503 -18.26 7.69 -35.92
CA LYS A 503 -18.21 9.16 -36.01
C LYS A 503 -18.66 9.88 -34.73
N HIS A 504 -18.42 9.29 -33.58
CA HIS A 504 -18.63 9.92 -32.27
C HIS A 504 -17.35 10.59 -31.80
N ASN A 505 -17.50 11.72 -31.11
CA ASN A 505 -16.40 12.43 -30.46
C ASN A 505 -16.30 12.09 -28.96
N TYR A 506 -17.02 11.07 -28.52
CA TYR A 506 -17.05 10.59 -27.15
C TYR A 506 -17.13 9.07 -27.11
N ILE A 507 -16.71 8.46 -26.00
CA ILE A 507 -16.82 7.02 -25.74
C ILE A 507 -18.05 6.77 -24.86
N SER A 508 -19.03 6.06 -25.42
CA SER A 508 -20.24 5.63 -24.73
C SER A 508 -20.12 4.22 -24.15
N THR A 509 -21.11 3.79 -23.36
CA THR A 509 -21.17 2.40 -22.88
C THR A 509 -21.30 1.40 -24.02
N GLY A 510 -21.92 1.78 -25.14
CA GLY A 510 -21.98 0.95 -26.34
C GLY A 510 -20.59 0.74 -26.96
N ASP A 511 -19.78 1.79 -27.06
CA ASP A 511 -18.42 1.71 -27.61
C ASP A 511 -17.50 0.88 -26.71
N LEU A 512 -17.66 0.99 -25.38
CA LEU A 512 -17.00 0.13 -24.40
C LEU A 512 -17.32 -1.35 -24.62
N LEU A 513 -18.59 -1.69 -24.83
CA LEU A 513 -19.00 -3.06 -25.12
C LEU A 513 -18.42 -3.55 -26.46
N LEU A 514 -18.39 -2.70 -27.50
CA LEU A 514 -17.75 -3.02 -28.79
C LEU A 514 -16.24 -3.26 -28.62
N GLY A 515 -15.57 -2.44 -27.80
CA GLY A 515 -14.16 -2.60 -27.46
C GLY A 515 -13.87 -3.92 -26.73
N CYS A 516 -14.71 -4.31 -25.77
CA CYS A 516 -14.63 -5.62 -25.11
C CYS A 516 -14.73 -6.77 -26.11
N MET A 517 -15.65 -6.70 -27.07
CA MET A 517 -15.88 -7.77 -28.06
C MET A 517 -14.76 -7.89 -29.11
N ARG A 518 -13.97 -6.83 -29.36
CA ARG A 518 -12.83 -6.87 -30.28
C ARG A 518 -11.58 -7.53 -29.68
N LEU A 519 -11.54 -7.73 -28.37
CA LEU A 519 -10.41 -8.37 -27.70
C LEU A 519 -10.64 -9.89 -27.61
N GLU A 520 -10.18 -10.64 -28.61
CA GLU A 520 -10.41 -12.10 -28.74
C GLU A 520 -9.89 -12.91 -27.52
N GLU A 521 -8.82 -12.46 -26.85
CA GLU A 521 -8.26 -13.13 -25.67
C GLU A 521 -8.86 -12.64 -24.33
N GLY A 522 -9.88 -11.78 -24.37
CA GLY A 522 -10.52 -11.21 -23.18
C GLY A 522 -11.37 -12.22 -22.38
N VAL A 523 -11.36 -12.11 -21.05
CA VAL A 523 -12.27 -12.90 -20.19
C VAL A 523 -13.72 -12.48 -20.43
N ALA A 524 -13.98 -11.20 -20.70
CA ALA A 524 -15.32 -10.71 -21.06
C ALA A 524 -15.95 -11.47 -22.24
N VAL A 525 -15.18 -11.70 -23.31
CA VAL A 525 -15.63 -12.43 -24.49
C VAL A 525 -15.97 -13.88 -24.13
N ARG A 526 -15.07 -14.55 -23.41
CA ARG A 526 -15.29 -15.93 -22.94
C ARG A 526 -16.55 -16.06 -22.09
N VAL A 527 -16.81 -15.10 -21.20
CA VAL A 527 -18.04 -15.07 -20.38
C VAL A 527 -19.28 -14.92 -21.26
N LEU A 528 -19.27 -14.01 -22.23
CA LEU A 528 -20.38 -13.84 -23.18
C LEU A 528 -20.66 -15.12 -23.98
N GLU A 529 -19.60 -15.80 -24.44
CA GLU A 529 -19.71 -17.06 -25.18
C GLU A 529 -20.28 -18.20 -24.32
N ILE A 530 -19.84 -18.32 -23.06
CA ILE A 530 -20.38 -19.29 -22.09
C ILE A 530 -21.87 -19.04 -21.83
N LEU A 531 -22.29 -17.78 -21.80
CA LEU A 531 -23.70 -17.38 -21.69
C LEU A 531 -24.48 -17.56 -23.00
N GLY A 532 -23.88 -18.14 -24.04
CA GLY A 532 -24.54 -18.50 -25.30
C GLY A 532 -24.71 -17.33 -26.28
N ILE A 533 -23.93 -16.26 -26.13
CA ILE A 533 -24.04 -15.07 -26.97
C ILE A 533 -23.22 -15.22 -28.25
N ASN A 534 -23.88 -14.99 -29.39
CA ASN A 534 -23.18 -14.78 -30.66
C ASN A 534 -22.68 -13.32 -30.74
N LEU A 535 -21.36 -13.14 -30.68
CA LEU A 535 -20.72 -11.82 -30.64
C LEU A 535 -21.01 -10.96 -31.88
N GLN A 536 -21.13 -11.59 -33.06
CA GLN A 536 -21.41 -10.88 -34.30
C GLN A 536 -22.83 -10.30 -34.30
N ASN A 537 -23.82 -11.09 -33.87
CA ASN A 537 -25.19 -10.62 -33.69
C ASN A 537 -25.29 -9.55 -32.59
N LEU A 538 -24.55 -9.73 -31.48
CA LEU A 538 -24.51 -8.72 -30.41
C LEU A 538 -23.95 -7.38 -30.93
N ARG A 539 -22.85 -7.41 -31.69
CA ARG A 539 -22.26 -6.23 -32.33
C ARG A 539 -23.25 -5.49 -33.23
N GLU A 540 -23.93 -6.21 -34.12
CA GLU A 540 -24.94 -5.62 -35.01
C GLU A 540 -26.05 -4.89 -34.22
N GLN A 541 -26.51 -5.49 -33.13
CA GLN A 541 -27.54 -4.89 -32.27
C GLN A 541 -27.05 -3.68 -31.50
N VAL A 542 -25.82 -3.70 -30.98
CA VAL A 542 -25.22 -2.54 -30.31
C VAL A 542 -25.12 -1.37 -31.28
N VAL A 543 -24.55 -1.58 -32.46
CA VAL A 543 -24.42 -0.54 -33.50
C VAL A 543 -25.79 -0.02 -33.94
N HIS A 544 -26.78 -0.91 -34.12
CA HIS A 544 -28.13 -0.49 -34.47
C HIS A 544 -28.76 0.39 -33.38
N THR A 545 -28.63 0.00 -32.11
CA THR A 545 -29.21 0.73 -30.97
C THR A 545 -28.54 2.09 -30.78
N ILE A 546 -27.22 2.17 -30.97
CA ILE A 546 -26.46 3.42 -31.00
C ILE A 546 -26.98 4.38 -32.09
N ASN A 547 -27.19 3.89 -33.31
CA ASN A 547 -27.67 4.75 -34.41
C ASN A 547 -29.11 5.24 -34.18
N LEU A 548 -29.95 4.42 -33.55
CA LEU A 548 -31.33 4.79 -33.18
C LEU A 548 -31.37 5.87 -32.09
N SER A 549 -30.50 5.81 -31.08
CA SER A 549 -30.46 6.82 -30.02
C SER A 549 -29.99 8.19 -30.55
N GLN A 550 -29.09 8.20 -31.53
CA GLN A 550 -28.68 9.44 -32.22
C GLN A 550 -29.79 10.06 -33.06
N SER A 551 -30.55 9.22 -33.78
CA SER A 551 -31.64 9.69 -34.63
C SER A 551 -32.79 10.31 -33.81
N LYS A 552 -33.04 9.81 -32.59
CA LYS A 552 -34.03 10.38 -31.66
C LYS A 552 -33.59 11.73 -31.09
N ASN A 553 -32.32 11.90 -30.74
CA ASN A 553 -31.80 13.16 -30.20
C ASN A 553 -31.78 14.31 -31.24
N MET A 554 -31.66 13.99 -32.53
CA MET A 554 -31.77 14.96 -33.64
C MET A 554 -33.22 15.39 -33.95
N GLN A 555 -34.24 14.64 -33.52
CA GLN A 555 -35.65 14.98 -33.74
C GLN A 555 -36.29 15.73 -32.56
N SER A 556 -35.60 15.80 -31.41
CA SER A 556 -36.03 16.50 -30.19
C SER A 556 -35.37 17.86 -29.98
N GLN A 557 -34.54 18.32 -30.94
CA GLN A 557 -34.07 19.69 -31.10
C GLN A 557 -34.77 20.31 -32.31
#